data_AF-A0A2T5ADJ6-F1
#
_entry.id   AF-A0A2T5ADJ6-F1
#
_cell.length_a   1.000
_cell.length_b   1.000
_cell.length_c   1.000
_cell.angle_alpha   90.00
_cell.angle_beta   90.00
_cell.angle_gamma   90.00
#
_symmetry.space_group_name_H-M   'P 1'
#
loop_
_entity.id
_entity.type
_entity.pdbx_description
1 polymer ?
#
loop_
_entity_poly.entity_id
_entity_poly.type
_entity_poly.pdbx_seq_one_letter_code
_entity_poly.pdbx_strand_id
1 'polypeptide(L)'
;MRCAVPDLLDSSSLRTTPHRIPDYAVTAGASRERARAANHAQTGDPAKAAAAIVDLSAHSNPPLRLQLGADCVQRVQDKLRTVRAELDTWRHVAEATAYTR
;
A
#
# COMPACT_ATOMS: atom_id res chain seq x y z
N MET A 1 -23.12 18.57 4.12
CA MET A 1 -22.41 17.32 3.80
C MET A 1 -20.92 17.66 3.72
N ARG A 2 -20.15 17.48 4.80
CA ARG A 2 -18.73 17.89 4.86
C ARG A 2 -17.88 16.78 4.26
N CYS A 3 -17.53 16.91 2.99
CA CYS A 3 -16.40 16.19 2.40
C CYS A 3 -15.12 16.88 2.87
N ALA A 4 -14.68 16.66 4.11
CA ALA A 4 -13.43 17.23 4.59
C ALA A 4 -12.91 16.41 5.75
N VAL A 5 -11.78 15.73 5.50
CA VAL A 5 -10.98 14.89 6.40
C VAL A 5 -11.40 13.41 6.45
N PRO A 6 -10.50 12.47 6.11
CA PRO A 6 -10.72 11.04 6.30
C PRO A 6 -10.61 10.64 7.78
N ASP A 7 -11.65 9.97 8.27
CA ASP A 7 -11.85 9.45 9.63
C ASP A 7 -11.59 7.94 9.74
N LEU A 8 -11.00 7.33 8.70
CA LEU A 8 -10.79 5.88 8.65
C LEU A 8 -9.90 5.38 9.81
N LEU A 9 -8.96 6.19 10.29
CA LEU A 9 -8.09 5.87 11.43
C LEU A 9 -8.63 6.38 12.78
N ASP A 10 -9.82 6.97 12.80
CA ASP A 10 -10.49 7.35 14.03
C ASP A 10 -10.93 6.11 14.81
N SER A 11 -11.08 6.27 16.12
CA SER A 11 -11.55 5.22 17.02
C SER A 11 -12.93 4.65 16.68
N SER A 12 -13.77 5.41 15.97
CA SER A 12 -15.08 4.96 15.45
C SER A 12 -14.96 3.92 14.33
N SER A 13 -13.81 3.86 13.63
CA SER A 13 -13.55 2.94 12.52
C SER A 13 -12.43 1.95 12.86
N LEU A 14 -11.27 2.43 13.32
CA LEU A 14 -10.11 1.61 13.65
C LEU A 14 -10.26 0.96 15.03
N ARG A 15 -10.47 -0.35 15.06
CA ARG A 15 -10.51 -1.11 16.32
C ARG A 15 -9.11 -1.54 16.75
N THR A 16 -8.77 -1.27 18.00
CA THR A 16 -7.54 -1.79 18.62
C THR A 16 -7.87 -2.68 19.81
N THR A 17 -7.11 -3.75 20.01
CA THR A 17 -7.21 -4.56 21.24
C THR A 17 -6.74 -3.73 22.44
N PRO A 18 -7.30 -3.87 23.66
CA PRO A 18 -6.73 -3.27 24.86
C PRO A 18 -5.48 -4.00 25.35
N HIS A 19 -5.35 -5.30 25.04
CA HIS A 19 -4.21 -6.10 25.48
C HIS A 19 -2.92 -5.71 24.73
N ARG A 20 -1.81 -5.55 25.44
CA ARG A 20 -0.51 -5.11 24.91
C ARG A 20 0.56 -6.10 25.34
N ILE A 21 1.34 -6.58 24.36
CA ILE A 21 2.50 -7.44 24.59
C ILE A 21 3.75 -6.56 24.43
N PRO A 22 4.56 -6.36 25.48
CA PRO A 22 5.73 -5.48 25.44
C PRO A 22 6.71 -5.78 24.29
N ASP A 23 6.94 -7.06 23.99
CA ASP A 23 7.88 -7.51 22.95
C ASP A 23 7.52 -7.00 21.54
N TYR A 24 6.25 -6.63 21.33
CA TYR A 24 5.77 -6.10 20.05
C TYR A 24 5.71 -4.56 20.01
N ALA A 25 6.29 -3.86 21.00
CA ALA A 25 6.25 -2.41 21.07
C ALA A 25 6.86 -1.74 19.83
N VAL A 26 8.02 -2.23 19.36
CA VAL A 26 8.73 -1.66 18.20
C VAL A 26 8.10 -2.01 16.85
N THR A 27 7.21 -3.00 16.81
CA THR A 27 6.52 -3.44 15.58
C THR A 27 5.06 -3.00 15.60
N ALA A 28 4.18 -3.79 16.22
CA ALA A 28 2.76 -3.54 16.29
C ALA A 28 2.44 -2.28 17.13
N GLY A 29 3.23 -1.99 18.17
CA GLY A 29 3.12 -0.73 18.92
C GLY A 29 3.39 0.48 18.03
N ALA A 30 4.54 0.49 17.34
CA ALA A 30 4.91 1.55 16.41
C ALA A 30 3.89 1.72 15.25
N SER A 31 3.27 0.64 14.77
CA SER A 31 2.19 0.74 13.78
C SER A 31 0.95 1.44 14.33
N ARG A 32 0.58 1.21 15.60
CA ARG A 32 -0.55 1.90 16.24
C ARG A 32 -0.28 3.39 16.42
N GLU A 33 0.93 3.76 16.86
CA GLU A 33 1.29 5.17 16.99
C GLU A 33 1.31 5.89 15.64
N ARG A 34 1.82 5.24 14.58
CA ARG A 34 1.73 5.77 13.22
C ARG A 34 0.29 5.97 12.76
N ALA A 35 -0.60 5.02 13.04
CA ALA A 35 -2.02 5.15 12.69
C ALA A 35 -2.68 6.33 13.42
N ARG A 36 -2.39 6.53 14.71
CA ARG A 36 -2.87 7.70 15.47
C ARG A 36 -2.35 9.01 14.91
N ALA A 37 -1.05 9.08 14.60
CA ALA A 37 -0.42 10.28 14.03
C ALA A 37 -0.96 10.61 12.62
N ALA A 38 -1.34 9.58 11.85
CA ALA A 38 -1.90 9.73 10.52
C ALA A 38 -3.43 9.94 10.52
N ASN A 39 -4.11 9.84 11.67
CA ASN A 39 -5.53 10.12 11.75
C ASN A 39 -5.79 11.55 11.28
N HIS A 40 -6.82 11.73 10.44
CA HIS A 40 -7.15 13.00 9.79
C HIS A 40 -6.09 13.56 8.80
N ALA A 41 -4.94 12.92 8.66
CA ALA A 41 -3.88 13.30 7.73
C ALA A 41 -3.72 12.29 6.58
N GLN A 42 -4.74 11.46 6.36
CA GLN A 42 -4.68 10.43 5.33
C GLN A 42 -4.82 11.09 3.96
N THR A 43 -3.85 10.86 3.09
CA THR A 43 -3.84 11.44 1.75
C THR A 43 -4.81 10.70 0.83
N GLY A 44 -5.50 11.45 -0.03
CA GLY A 44 -6.39 10.90 -1.05
C GLY A 44 -7.86 11.23 -0.84
N ASP A 45 -8.69 10.81 -1.79
CA ASP A 45 -10.14 11.04 -1.80
C ASP A 45 -10.84 9.68 -1.85
N PRO A 46 -11.47 9.23 -0.73
CA PRO A 46 -12.09 7.92 -0.66
C PRO A 46 -13.31 7.80 -1.59
N ALA A 47 -14.01 8.90 -1.88
CA ALA A 47 -15.14 8.87 -2.80
C ALA A 47 -14.69 8.61 -4.24
N LYS A 48 -13.58 9.26 -4.67
CA LYS A 48 -12.97 8.98 -5.98
C LYS A 48 -12.40 7.57 -6.06
N ALA A 49 -11.79 7.08 -4.98
CA ALA A 49 -11.28 5.71 -4.92
C ALA A 49 -12.42 4.68 -5.07
N ALA A 50 -13.54 4.87 -4.37
CA ALA A 50 -14.70 3.99 -4.47
C ALA A 50 -15.30 4.01 -5.89
N ALA A 51 -15.44 5.19 -6.50
CA ALA A 51 -15.93 5.31 -7.88
C ALA A 51 -15.05 4.53 -8.87
N ALA A 52 -13.71 4.67 -8.78
CA ALA A 52 -12.79 3.95 -9.65
C ALA A 52 -12.89 2.42 -9.49
N ILE A 53 -13.13 1.91 -8.28
CA ILE A 53 -13.32 0.48 -8.03
C ILE A 53 -14.63 -0.03 -8.66
N VAL A 54 -15.72 0.72 -8.53
CA VAL A 54 -17.00 0.38 -9.15
C VAL A 54 -16.87 0.36 -10.67
N ASP A 55 -16.25 1.39 -11.26
CA ASP A 55 -16.02 1.46 -12.70
C ASP A 55 -15.21 0.27 -13.20
N LEU A 56 -14.19 -0.16 -12.44
CA LEU A 56 -13.36 -1.31 -12.78
C LEU A 56 -14.15 -2.62 -12.87
N SER A 57 -15.19 -2.78 -12.05
CA SER A 57 -16.02 -4.00 -12.04
C SER A 57 -16.79 -4.22 -13.34
N ALA A 58 -17.03 -3.15 -14.10
CA ALA A 58 -17.72 -3.19 -15.40
C ALA A 58 -16.77 -3.42 -16.59
N HIS A 59 -15.45 -3.48 -16.38
CA HIS A 59 -14.49 -3.67 -17.45
C HIS A 59 -14.39 -5.14 -17.86
N SER A 60 -14.35 -5.41 -19.16
CA SER A 60 -14.23 -6.77 -19.72
C SER A 60 -12.87 -7.44 -19.47
N ASN A 61 -11.83 -6.65 -19.19
CA ASN A 61 -10.49 -7.14 -18.86
C ASN A 61 -9.88 -6.28 -17.74
N PRO A 62 -10.31 -6.47 -16.48
CA PRO A 62 -9.81 -5.66 -15.36
C PRO A 62 -8.34 -6.00 -15.06
N PRO A 63 -7.53 -5.00 -14.67
CA PRO A 63 -6.15 -5.25 -14.25
C PRO A 63 -6.11 -6.03 -12.94
N LEU A 64 -5.06 -6.85 -12.77
CA LEU A 64 -4.82 -7.55 -11.50
C LEU A 64 -4.54 -6.59 -10.33
N ARG A 65 -3.95 -5.43 -10.61
CA ARG A 65 -3.61 -4.40 -9.61
C ARG A 65 -3.88 -3.01 -10.17
N LEU A 66 -4.56 -2.17 -9.40
CA LEU A 66 -4.79 -0.76 -9.69
C LEU A 66 -4.20 0.09 -8.55
N GLN A 67 -3.32 1.03 -8.88
CA GLN A 67 -2.77 1.98 -7.91
C GLN A 67 -3.71 3.17 -7.77
N LEU A 68 -4.12 3.47 -6.53
CA LEU A 68 -4.99 4.60 -6.20
C LEU A 68 -4.20 5.61 -5.36
N GLY A 69 -4.10 6.85 -5.85
CA GLY A 69 -3.32 7.90 -5.20
C GLY A 69 -1.89 8.04 -5.76
N ALA A 70 -1.39 9.28 -5.77
CA ALA A 70 -0.09 9.61 -6.34
C ALA A 70 1.08 8.98 -5.56
N ASP A 71 0.95 8.88 -4.24
CA ASP A 71 1.91 8.21 -3.37
C ASP A 71 2.02 6.72 -3.69
N CYS A 72 0.89 6.05 -3.94
CA CYS A 72 0.86 4.64 -4.35
C CYS A 72 1.60 4.44 -5.68
N VAL A 73 1.33 5.30 -6.66
CA VAL A 73 2.01 5.29 -7.97
C VAL A 73 3.53 5.44 -7.80
N GLN A 74 3.97 6.46 -7.05
CA GLN A 74 5.40 6.68 -6.81
C GLN A 74 6.07 5.48 -6.13
N ARG A 75 5.47 4.92 -5.08
CA ARG A 75 6.03 3.76 -4.36
C ARG A 75 6.16 2.53 -5.24
N VAL A 76 5.18 2.28 -6.12
CA VAL A 76 5.26 1.17 -7.08
C VAL A 76 6.36 1.43 -8.11
N GLN A 77 6.46 2.65 -8.65
CA GLN A 77 7.54 3.02 -9.56
C GLN A 77 8.91 2.84 -8.91
N ASP A 78 9.08 3.27 -7.66
CA ASP A 78 10.33 3.13 -6.92
C ASP A 78 10.70 1.66 -6.74
N LYS A 79 9.74 0.83 -6.32
CA LYS A 79 9.97 -0.62 -6.17
C LYS A 79 10.35 -1.28 -7.49
N LEU A 80 9.67 -0.92 -8.58
CA LEU A 80 9.98 -1.44 -9.91
C LEU A 80 11.41 -1.05 -10.34
N ARG A 81 11.83 0.20 -10.09
CA ARG A 81 13.21 0.64 -10.36
C ARG A 81 14.23 -0.16 -9.56
N THR A 82 14.00 -0.36 -8.27
CA THR A 82 14.90 -1.17 -7.41
C THR A 82 15.02 -2.59 -7.93
N VAL A 83 13.88 -3.28 -8.15
CA VAL A 83 13.88 -4.67 -8.63
C VAL A 83 14.56 -4.78 -10.00
N ARG A 84 14.32 -3.81 -10.89
CA ARG A 84 14.95 -3.78 -12.21
C ARG A 84 16.46 -3.61 -12.10
N ALA A 85 16.94 -2.70 -11.25
CA ALA A 85 18.36 -2.46 -11.04
C ALA A 85 19.08 -3.70 -10.48
N GLU A 86 18.46 -4.38 -9.50
CA GLU A 86 18.98 -5.63 -8.95
C GLU A 86 19.02 -6.73 -10.02
N LEU A 87 17.94 -6.90 -10.79
CA LEU A 87 17.87 -7.86 -11.90
C LEU A 87 18.98 -7.60 -12.92
N ASP A 88 19.18 -6.37 -13.34
CA ASP A 88 20.18 -6.04 -14.36
C ASP A 88 21.61 -6.21 -13.85
N THR A 89 21.85 -5.93 -12.57
CA THR A 89 23.16 -6.17 -11.93
C THR A 89 23.53 -7.65 -11.93
N TRP A 90 22.58 -8.53 -11.64
CA TRP A 90 22.81 -9.97 -11.45
C TRP A 90 22.37 -10.85 -12.61
N ARG A 91 21.88 -10.26 -13.71
CA ARG A 91 21.38 -10.96 -14.89
C ARG A 91 22.32 -12.05 -15.39
N HIS A 92 23.59 -11.70 -15.53
CA HIS A 92 24.62 -12.61 -16.03
C HIS A 92 24.78 -13.86 -15.16
N VAL A 93 24.71 -13.71 -13.82
CA VAL A 93 24.78 -14.86 -12.89
C VAL A 93 23.54 -15.73 -13.03
N ALA A 94 22.35 -15.10 -13.05
CA ALA A 94 21.10 -15.84 -13.17
C ALA A 94 21.04 -16.63 -14.50
N GLU A 95 21.39 -16.00 -15.61
CA GLU A 95 21.37 -16.62 -16.94
C GLU A 95 22.45 -17.71 -17.08
N ALA A 96 23.60 -17.59 -16.40
CA ALA A 96 24.63 -18.63 -16.39
C ALA A 96 24.18 -19.95 -15.72
N THR A 97 23.12 -19.92 -14.92
CA THR A 97 22.53 -21.13 -14.30
C THR A 97 21.49 -21.83 -15.18
N ALA A 98 21.24 -21.32 -16.38
CA ALA A 98 20.28 -21.93 -17.30
C ALA A 98 20.72 -23.37 -17.66
N TYR A 99 19.77 -24.31 -17.57
CA TYR A 99 19.98 -25.67 -18.03
C TYR A 99 19.88 -25.73 -19.55
N THR A 100 20.98 -26.05 -20.21
CA THR A 100 21.02 -26.27 -21.66
C THR A 100 20.80 -27.76 -21.93
N ARG A 101 19.77 -28.10 -22.73
CA ARG A 101 19.52 -29.47 -23.19
C ARG A 101 20.28 -29.75 -24.49
#